data_AF-X1W2M8-F1
#
_entry.id   AF-X1W2M8-F1
#
_cell.length_a   1.000
_cell.length_b   1.000
_cell.length_c   1.000
_cell.angle_alpha   90.00
_cell.angle_beta   90.00
_cell.angle_gamma   90.00
#
_symmetry.space_group_name_H-M   'P 1'
#
loop_
_entity.id
_entity.type
_entity.pdbx_description
1 polymer ?
#
loop_
_entity_poly.entity_id
_entity_poly.type
_entity_poly.pdbx_seq_one_letter_code
_entity_poly.pdbx_strand_id
1 'polypeptide(L)'
;CALAWAAAKAGFEVMVVAFDSRCHIIKAPHERGFRDYKYGGGTIPNRALLRAEGFLNESTHSPIMILISDGEFDESAHKKLEQIAKRLRSVYVIALGWRMEQWDSAKIKPRPVKTVGEVTKVIADIIKEEEQKKVREMGRVW
;
A
#
# COMPACT_ATOMS: atom_id res chain seq x y z
N CYS A 1 -5.24 12.01 2.30
CA CYS A 1 -5.72 12.91 1.22
C CYS A 1 -4.63 13.28 0.22
N ALA A 2 -3.58 14.01 0.60
CA ALA A 2 -2.57 14.54 -0.33
C ALA A 2 -1.90 13.46 -1.22
N LEU A 3 -1.76 12.25 -0.69
CA LEU A 3 -1.11 11.14 -1.36
C LEU A 3 -1.93 10.47 -2.47
N ALA A 4 -3.17 10.08 -2.15
CA ALA A 4 -4.08 9.50 -3.14
C ALA A 4 -4.33 10.49 -4.29
N TRP A 5 -4.32 11.78 -3.96
CA TRP A 5 -4.40 12.87 -4.92
C TRP A 5 -3.13 13.00 -5.80
N ALA A 6 -1.93 12.90 -5.21
CA ALA A 6 -0.67 12.93 -5.96
C ALA A 6 -0.53 11.74 -6.93
N ALA A 7 -0.86 10.53 -6.48
CA ALA A 7 -0.81 9.34 -7.31
C ALA A 7 -1.90 9.35 -8.41
N ALA A 8 -3.10 9.87 -8.12
CA ALA A 8 -4.13 10.08 -9.13
C ALA A 8 -3.69 11.13 -10.19
N LYS A 9 -3.01 12.20 -9.78
CA LYS A 9 -2.44 13.20 -10.70
C LYS A 9 -1.36 12.64 -11.62
N ALA A 10 -0.63 11.62 -11.18
CA ALA A 10 0.36 10.90 -11.97
C ALA A 10 -0.26 9.85 -12.93
N GLY A 11 -1.60 9.80 -13.03
CA GLY A 11 -2.31 8.88 -13.92
C GLY A 11 -2.36 7.44 -13.42
N PHE A 12 -2.06 7.20 -12.14
CA PHE A 12 -2.30 5.90 -11.51
C PHE A 12 -3.76 5.81 -11.07
N GLU A 13 -4.36 4.64 -11.27
CA GLU A 13 -5.58 4.29 -10.56
C GLU A 13 -5.23 3.99 -9.11
N VAL A 14 -5.78 4.77 -8.19
CA VAL A 14 -5.45 4.67 -6.77
C VAL A 14 -6.67 4.28 -5.98
N MET A 15 -6.52 3.24 -5.18
CA MET A 15 -7.49 2.83 -4.19
C MET A 15 -6.84 2.86 -2.81
N VAL A 16 -7.50 3.51 -1.85
CA VAL A 16 -7.06 3.49 -0.45
C VAL A 16 -8.02 2.65 0.37
N VAL A 17 -7.45 1.71 1.13
CA VAL A 17 -8.19 0.90 2.10
C VAL A 17 -7.68 1.30 3.49
N ALA A 18 -8.53 1.96 4.26
CA ALA A 18 -8.30 2.20 5.68
C ALA A 18 -8.91 1.04 6.46
N PHE A 19 -8.21 0.54 7.47
CA PHE A 19 -8.66 -0.61 8.25
C PHE A 19 -8.42 -0.43 9.75
N ASP A 20 -9.41 -0.84 10.52
CA ASP A 20 -9.39 -1.03 11.96
C ASP A 20 -10.13 -2.36 12.27
N SER A 21 -11.14 -2.33 13.14
CA SER A 21 -12.07 -3.45 13.33
C SER A 21 -13.00 -3.63 12.12
N ARG A 22 -13.11 -2.61 11.27
CA ARG A 22 -13.87 -2.51 10.04
C ARG A 22 -12.91 -2.19 8.88
N CYS A 23 -13.36 -2.40 7.64
CA CYS A 23 -12.61 -2.00 6.46
C CYS A 23 -13.38 -0.92 5.71
N HIS A 24 -12.74 0.24 5.55
CA HIS A 24 -13.28 1.40 4.87
C HIS A 24 -12.52 1.61 3.55
N ILE A 25 -13.26 1.59 2.44
CA ILE A 25 -12.68 1.88 1.13
C ILE A 25 -12.86 3.37 0.86
N ILE A 26 -11.74 4.06 0.68
CA ILE A 26 -11.70 5.46 0.33
C ILE A 26 -11.23 5.54 -1.12
N LYS A 27 -12.18 5.71 -2.04
CA LYS A 27 -11.88 5.93 -3.45
C LYS A 27 -11.15 7.28 -3.60
N ALA A 28 -10.04 7.29 -4.33
CA ALA A 28 -9.12 8.43 -4.44
C ALA A 28 -9.73 9.81 -4.78
N PRO A 29 -10.82 9.97 -5.58
CA PRO A 29 -11.38 11.29 -5.84
C PRO A 29 -12.17 11.88 -4.65
N HIS A 30 -12.48 11.10 -3.62
CA HIS A 30 -13.31 11.57 -2.51
C HIS A 30 -12.49 12.01 -1.30
N GLU A 31 -12.00 13.25 -1.33
CA GLU A 31 -11.33 13.88 -0.17
C GLU A 31 -12.17 13.84 1.12
N ARG A 32 -13.51 13.86 1.00
CA ARG A 32 -14.43 13.74 2.14
C ARG A 32 -14.29 12.41 2.88
N GLY A 33 -14.14 11.30 2.16
CA GLY A 33 -14.03 9.97 2.77
C GLY A 33 -12.81 9.80 3.68
N PHE A 34 -11.76 10.60 3.46
CA PHE A 34 -10.60 10.65 4.35
C PHE A 34 -10.81 11.52 5.58
N ARG A 35 -11.56 12.63 5.47
CA ARG A 35 -11.83 13.54 6.60
C ARG A 35 -12.81 12.92 7.60
N ASP A 36 -13.75 12.12 7.10
CA ASP A 36 -14.78 11.49 7.91
C ASP A 36 -14.32 10.15 8.53
N TYR A 37 -13.13 9.66 8.16
CA TYR A 37 -12.56 8.47 8.76
C TYR A 37 -12.14 8.77 10.20
N LYS A 38 -12.80 8.11 11.15
CA LYS A 38 -12.42 8.08 12.56
C LYS A 38 -11.90 6.69 12.88
N TYR A 39 -10.69 6.62 13.42
CA TYR A 39 -10.13 5.38 13.95
C TYR A 39 -11.03 4.84 15.08
N GLY A 40 -11.46 3.58 15.00
CA GLY A 40 -12.29 2.94 16.01
C GLY A 40 -12.08 1.41 16.11
N GLY A 41 -11.53 0.96 17.24
CA GLY A 41 -11.40 -0.47 17.59
C GLY A 41 -10.02 -1.06 17.32
N GLY A 42 -9.90 -2.39 17.46
CA GLY A 42 -8.64 -3.11 17.25
C GLY A 42 -8.32 -3.38 15.78
N THR A 43 -7.05 -3.57 15.45
CA THR A 43 -6.57 -3.82 14.08
C THR A 43 -6.79 -5.28 13.69
N ILE A 44 -7.43 -5.56 12.55
CA ILE A 44 -7.57 -6.92 11.99
C ILE A 44 -6.91 -7.01 10.60
N PRO A 45 -5.58 -7.21 10.52
CA PRO A 45 -4.83 -7.16 9.26
C PRO A 45 -5.33 -8.12 8.18
N ASN A 46 -5.65 -9.37 8.56
CA ASN A 46 -6.14 -10.39 7.64
C ASN A 46 -7.40 -9.96 6.87
N ARG A 47 -8.32 -9.26 7.53
CA ARG A 47 -9.55 -8.76 6.90
C ARG A 47 -9.24 -7.68 5.88
N ALA A 48 -8.31 -6.78 6.21
CA ALA A 48 -7.85 -5.73 5.30
C ALA A 48 -7.18 -6.31 4.05
N LEU A 49 -6.33 -7.33 4.23
CA LEU A 49 -5.64 -8.02 3.14
C LEU A 49 -6.61 -8.74 2.21
N LEU A 50 -7.60 -9.47 2.75
CA LEU A 50 -8.65 -10.10 1.96
C LEU A 50 -9.46 -9.08 1.15
N ARG A 51 -9.77 -7.94 1.77
CA ARG A 51 -10.52 -6.88 1.09
C ARG A 51 -9.69 -6.25 -0.03
N ALA A 52 -8.41 -5.98 0.22
CA ALA A 52 -7.49 -5.49 -0.79
C ALA A 52 -7.34 -6.48 -1.96
N GLU A 53 -7.20 -7.78 -1.67
CA GLU A 53 -7.09 -8.84 -2.69
C GLU A 53 -8.30 -8.87 -3.64
N GLY A 54 -9.52 -8.68 -3.12
CA GLY A 54 -10.73 -8.62 -3.95
C GLY A 54 -10.61 -7.57 -5.07
N PHE A 55 -10.11 -6.38 -4.75
CA PHE A 55 -9.92 -5.32 -5.74
C PHE A 55 -8.73 -5.56 -6.67
N LEU A 56 -7.66 -6.16 -6.15
CA LEU A 56 -6.51 -6.53 -6.97
C LEU A 56 -6.90 -7.55 -8.05
N ASN A 57 -7.89 -8.40 -7.77
CA ASN A 57 -8.43 -9.36 -8.75
C ASN A 57 -9.28 -8.68 -9.84
N GLU A 58 -9.87 -7.53 -9.56
CA GLU A 58 -10.69 -6.76 -10.51
C GLU A 58 -9.83 -5.83 -11.40
N SER A 59 -8.59 -5.57 -11.00
CA SER A 59 -7.65 -4.74 -11.76
C SER A 59 -7.17 -5.45 -13.02
N THR A 60 -7.30 -4.79 -14.17
CA THR A 60 -6.71 -5.21 -15.45
C THR A 60 -5.22 -4.85 -15.57
N HIS A 61 -4.68 -4.10 -14.61
CA HIS A 61 -3.29 -3.64 -14.57
C HIS A 61 -2.46 -4.45 -13.55
N SER A 62 -1.13 -4.42 -13.69
CA SER A 62 -0.20 -5.00 -12.71
C SER A 62 -0.08 -4.09 -11.48
N PRO A 63 -0.73 -4.41 -10.34
CA PRO A 63 -0.87 -3.46 -9.26
C PRO A 63 0.36 -3.41 -8.37
N ILE A 64 0.58 -2.26 -7.74
CA ILE A 64 1.48 -2.11 -6.58
C ILE A 64 0.64 -1.98 -5.31
N MET A 65 1.11 -2.56 -4.21
CA MET A 65 0.52 -2.36 -2.90
C MET A 65 1.46 -1.54 -2.04
N ILE A 66 0.93 -0.51 -1.37
CA ILE A 66 1.64 0.24 -0.33
C ILE A 66 0.85 0.04 0.97
N LEU A 67 1.43 -0.75 1.88
CA LEU A 67 0.90 -0.98 3.21
C LEU A 67 1.55 0.01 4.17
N ILE A 68 0.74 0.75 4.94
CA ILE A 68 1.24 1.63 6.00
C ILE A 68 0.73 1.05 7.32
N SER A 69 1.64 0.66 8.20
CA SER A 69 1.30 -0.01 9.46
C SER A 69 2.39 0.24 10.50
N ASP A 70 2.05 0.17 11.79
CA ASP A 70 3.02 0.13 12.91
C ASP A 70 3.83 -1.18 12.95
N GLY A 71 3.36 -2.19 12.22
CA GLY A 71 4.08 -3.42 11.94
C GLY A 71 3.63 -4.62 12.80
N GLU A 72 2.56 -4.50 13.58
CA GLU A 72 2.04 -5.60 14.39
C GLU A 72 1.12 -6.53 13.57
N PHE A 73 1.72 -7.38 12.75
CA PHE A 73 0.99 -8.43 12.02
C PHE A 73 1.24 -9.77 12.70
N ASP A 74 0.18 -10.55 12.88
CA ASP A 74 0.31 -11.94 13.28
C ASP A 74 0.87 -12.79 12.13
N GLU A 75 1.31 -14.01 12.44
CA GLU A 75 1.89 -14.94 11.46
C GLU A 75 0.90 -15.25 10.30
N SER A 76 -0.40 -15.26 10.59
CA SER A 76 -1.44 -15.52 9.61
C SER A 76 -1.54 -14.38 8.58
N ALA A 77 -1.52 -13.13 9.03
CA ALA A 77 -1.52 -11.95 8.19
C ALA A 77 -0.24 -11.83 7.36
N HIS A 78 0.92 -12.20 7.92
CA HIS A 78 2.17 -12.28 7.17
C HIS A 78 2.09 -13.29 6.02
N LYS A 79 1.68 -14.52 6.30
CA LYS A 79 1.48 -15.55 5.24
C LYS A 79 0.50 -15.09 4.18
N LYS A 80 -0.60 -14.43 4.58
CA LYS A 80 -1.58 -13.90 3.62
C LYS A 80 -0.99 -12.79 2.75
N LEU A 81 -0.23 -11.88 3.34
CA LEU A 81 0.45 -10.81 2.61
C LEU A 81 1.44 -11.39 1.60
N GLU A 82 2.23 -12.40 1.96
CA GLU A 82 3.14 -13.08 1.05
C GLU A 82 2.41 -13.74 -0.13
N GLN A 83 1.26 -14.38 0.11
CA GLN A 83 0.43 -14.95 -0.94
C GLN A 83 -0.06 -13.87 -1.92
N ILE A 84 -0.53 -12.73 -1.41
CA ILE A 84 -0.95 -11.59 -2.23
C ILE A 84 0.25 -11.03 -3.00
N ALA A 85 1.40 -10.85 -2.33
CA ALA A 85 2.61 -10.30 -2.92
C ALA A 85 3.07 -11.08 -4.16
N LYS A 86 2.91 -12.42 -4.17
CA LYS A 86 3.23 -13.26 -5.34
C LYS A 86 2.51 -12.82 -6.61
N ARG A 87 1.33 -12.22 -6.50
CA ARG A 87 0.48 -11.80 -7.62
C ARG A 87 0.66 -10.33 -8.01
N LEU A 88 1.36 -9.57 -7.20
CA LEU A 88 1.63 -8.15 -7.42
C LEU A 88 2.98 -7.90 -8.07
N ARG A 89 3.12 -6.72 -8.69
CA ARG A 89 4.39 -6.24 -9.20
C ARG A 89 5.38 -6.01 -8.07
N SER A 90 4.92 -5.33 -7.02
CA SER A 90 5.71 -5.02 -5.84
C SER A 90 4.80 -4.70 -4.66
N VAL A 91 5.26 -5.07 -3.46
CA VAL A 91 4.63 -4.70 -2.20
C VAL A 91 5.62 -3.84 -1.43
N TYR A 92 5.18 -2.65 -1.02
CA TYR A 92 5.94 -1.74 -0.19
C TYR A 92 5.29 -1.68 1.19
N VAL A 93 6.07 -1.84 2.25
CA VAL A 93 5.58 -1.74 3.62
C VAL A 93 6.25 -0.53 4.27
N ILE A 94 5.46 0.47 4.61
CA ILE A 94 5.90 1.65 5.35
C ILE A 94 5.63 1.35 6.82
N ALA A 95 6.67 0.91 7.51
CA ALA A 95 6.62 0.54 8.92
C ALA A 95 6.83 1.78 9.80
N LEU A 96 5.80 2.13 10.57
CA LEU A 96 5.82 3.17 11.60
C LEU A 96 6.36 2.57 12.91
N GLY A 97 7.62 2.10 12.95
CA GLY A 97 8.14 1.43 14.16
C GLY A 97 9.31 0.46 13.94
N TRP A 98 9.60 -0.34 14.98
CA TRP A 98 10.89 -1.04 15.19
C TRP A 98 10.95 -2.49 14.69
N ARG A 99 9.88 -3.06 14.11
CA ARG A 99 9.84 -4.48 13.71
C ARG A 99 10.07 -4.67 12.21
N MET A 100 11.25 -4.29 11.75
CA MET A 100 11.65 -4.41 10.34
C MET A 100 11.95 -5.84 9.89
N GLU A 101 12.40 -6.68 10.83
CA GLU A 101 12.81 -8.07 10.59
C GLU A 101 11.66 -8.96 10.08
N GLN A 102 10.40 -8.56 10.32
CA GLN A 102 9.23 -9.32 9.93
C GLN A 102 8.86 -9.17 8.44
N TRP A 103 9.50 -8.24 7.73
CA TRP A 103 9.10 -7.86 6.37
C TRP A 103 10.11 -8.27 5.30
N ASP A 104 11.19 -8.94 5.69
CA ASP A 104 12.31 -9.25 4.79
C ASP A 104 11.99 -10.46 3.90
N SER A 105 11.35 -10.17 2.75
CA SER A 105 11.12 -11.17 1.69
C SER A 105 11.34 -10.55 0.31
N ALA A 106 11.70 -11.35 -0.69
CA ALA A 106 12.09 -10.87 -2.02
C ALA A 106 11.05 -9.97 -2.73
N LYS A 107 9.76 -10.06 -2.36
CA LYS A 107 8.68 -9.24 -2.93
C LYS A 107 8.18 -8.12 -2.03
N ILE A 108 8.52 -8.15 -0.75
CA ILE A 108 8.10 -7.15 0.23
C ILE A 108 9.29 -6.24 0.48
N LYS A 109 9.13 -4.96 0.14
CA LYS A 109 10.17 -3.94 0.29
C LYS A 109 9.83 -3.08 1.50
N PRO A 110 10.42 -3.35 2.67
CA PRO A 110 10.16 -2.52 3.83
C PRO A 110 10.84 -1.15 3.68
N ARG A 111 10.12 -0.11 4.11
CA ARG A 111 10.52 1.29 4.06
C ARG A 111 10.30 1.87 5.46
N PRO A 112 11.33 1.88 6.32
CA PRO A 112 11.19 2.36 7.68
C PRO A 112 10.95 3.87 7.68
N VAL A 113 10.07 4.34 8.55
CA VAL A 113 9.84 5.77 8.79
C VAL A 113 9.85 6.05 10.29
N LYS A 114 10.46 7.16 10.70
CA LYS A 114 10.51 7.60 12.10
C LYS A 114 9.36 8.51 12.46
N THR A 115 8.82 9.23 11.48
CA THR A 115 7.73 10.20 11.69
C THR A 115 6.66 10.07 10.62
N VAL A 116 5.43 10.46 10.96
CA VAL A 116 4.32 10.52 10.00
C VAL A 116 4.61 11.49 8.86
N GLY A 117 5.42 12.53 9.10
CA GLY A 117 5.86 13.47 8.06
C GLY A 117 6.70 12.81 6.96
N GLU A 118 7.50 11.81 7.31
CA GLU A 118 8.36 11.08 6.36
C GLU A 118 7.55 10.14 5.44
N VAL A 119 6.37 9.69 5.86
CA VAL A 119 5.51 8.79 5.09
C VAL A 119 5.20 9.38 3.71
N THR A 120 4.86 10.68 3.64
CA THR A 120 4.52 11.33 2.37
C THR A 120 5.71 11.34 1.40
N LYS A 121 6.92 11.59 1.92
CA LYS A 121 8.16 11.59 1.13
C LYS A 121 8.49 10.20 0.63
N VAL A 122 8.45 9.20 1.50
CA VAL A 122 8.73 7.80 1.13
C VAL A 122 7.79 7.31 0.04
N ILE A 123 6.51 7.67 0.10
CA ILE A 123 5.58 7.26 -0.94
C ILE A 123 5.85 8.00 -2.25
N ALA A 124 6.15 9.30 -2.21
CA ALA A 124 6.56 10.03 -3.41
C ALA A 124 7.79 9.39 -4.08
N ASP A 125 8.76 8.94 -3.27
CA ASP A 125 9.94 8.24 -3.75
C ASP A 125 9.58 6.87 -4.38
N ILE A 126 8.63 6.11 -3.78
CA ILE A 126 8.11 4.85 -4.35
C ILE A 126 7.44 5.11 -5.71
N ILE A 127 6.58 6.12 -5.80
CA ILE A 127 5.87 6.45 -7.06
C ILE A 127 6.89 6.80 -8.14
N LYS A 128 7.87 7.64 -7.83
CA LYS A 128 8.93 8.02 -8.76
C LYS A 128 9.78 6.81 -9.21
N GLU A 129 10.07 5.88 -8.30
CA GLU A 129 10.76 4.62 -8.61
C GLU A 129 9.94 3.78 -9.60
N GLU A 130 8.62 3.65 -9.38
CA GLU A 130 7.72 2.87 -10.23
C GLU A 130 7.46 3.50 -11.60
N GLU A 131 7.38 4.83 -11.68
CA GLU A 131 7.32 5.58 -12.94
C GLU A 131 8.60 5.37 -13.76
N GLN A 132 9.77 5.49 -13.14
CA GLN A 132 11.05 5.27 -13.84
C GLN A 132 11.17 3.85 -14.37
N LYS A 133 10.67 2.83 -13.63
CA LYS A 133 10.63 1.46 -14.12
C LYS A 133 9.70 1.31 -15.32
N LYS A 134 8.50 1.90 -15.27
CA LYS A 134 7.55 1.89 -16.40
C LYS A 134 8.18 2.49 -17.66
N VAL A 135 8.86 3.64 -17.53
CA VAL A 135 9.56 4.28 -18.65
C VAL A 135 10.70 3.41 -19.21
N ARG A 136 11.51 2.79 -18.34
CA ARG A 136 12.60 1.88 -18.75
C ARG A 136 12.08 0.62 -19.45
N GLU A 137 10.96 0.07 -18.98
CA GLU A 137 10.32 -1.08 -19.61
C GLU A 137 9.79 -0.72 -20.99
N MET A 138 9.14 0.44 -21.15
CA MET A 138 8.70 0.93 -22.46
C MET A 138 9.86 1.23 -23.41
N GLY A 139 10.96 1.80 -22.92
CA GLY A 139 12.14 2.13 -23.72
C GLY A 139 13.00 0.94 -24.12
N ARG A 140 12.77 -0.25 -23.56
CA ARG A 140 13.42 -1.52 -23.96
C ARG A 140 12.69 -2.26 -25.08
N VAL A 141 11.51 -1.79 -25.47
CA VAL A 141 10.67 -2.41 -26.52
C VAL A 141 10.99 -1.84 -27.92
N TRP A 142 12.04 -1.01 -28.04
CA TRP A 142 12.48 -0.38 -29.29
C TRP A 142 13.86 -0.86 -29.70
#